data_AF-A0A960R6X0-F1
#
_entry.id   AF-A0A960R6X0-F1
#
_cell.length_a   1.000
_cell.length_b   1.000
_cell.length_c   1.000
_cell.angle_alpha   90.00
_cell.angle_beta   90.00
_cell.angle_gamma   90.00
#
_symmetry.space_group_name_H-M   'P 1'
#
loop_
_entity.id
_entity.type
_entity.pdbx_description
1 polymer ?
#
loop_
_entity_poly.entity_id
_entity_poly.type
_entity_poly.pdbx_seq_one_letter_code
_entity_poly.pdbx_strand_id
1 'polypeptide(L)' 'VHGATDELGFHAAEERHYVTDLHATVLHQMGLDPRKLEVPGRKRLERDFGEVMRGALA' A
#
# COMPACT_ATOMS: atom_id res chain seq x y z
N VAL A 1 -11.74 -12.18 1.68
CA VAL A 1 -10.67 -12.22 2.69
C VAL A 1 -9.36 -12.06 1.94
N HIS A 2 -8.46 -11.19 2.40
CA HIS A 2 -7.20 -10.88 1.73
C HIS A 2 -6.04 -11.13 2.68
N GLY A 3 -5.17 -12.09 2.34
CA GLY A 3 -4.03 -12.52 3.14
C GLY A 3 -4.34 -13.42 4.34
N ALA A 4 -3.26 -13.90 4.95
CA ALA A 4 -3.27 -14.75 6.13
C ALA A 4 -1.95 -14.56 6.91
N THR A 5 -1.96 -14.87 8.20
CA THR A 5 -0.76 -14.93 9.05
C THR A 5 -0.23 -16.35 9.15
N ASP A 6 1.01 -16.50 9.62
CA ASP A 6 1.55 -17.81 10.01
C ASP A 6 0.74 -18.46 11.15
N GLU A 7 1.08 -19.72 11.48
CA GLU A 7 0.38 -20.52 12.49
C GLU A 7 0.37 -19.87 13.89
N LEU A 8 1.36 -19.01 14.19
CA LEU A 8 1.46 -18.30 15.46
C LEU A 8 0.85 -16.89 15.42
N GLY A 9 0.53 -16.38 14.23
CA GLY A 9 0.00 -15.04 14.01
C GLY A 9 1.06 -13.93 13.96
N PHE A 10 2.36 -14.24 13.87
CA PHE A 10 3.42 -13.22 14.00
C PHE A 10 3.79 -12.55 12.68
N HIS A 11 3.80 -13.31 11.59
CA HIS A 11 4.15 -12.79 10.28
C HIS A 11 3.01 -13.01 9.29
N ALA A 12 2.89 -12.10 8.31
CA ALA A 12 2.07 -12.37 7.14
C ALA A 12 2.64 -13.61 6.43
N ALA A 13 1.80 -14.59 6.10
CA ALA A 13 2.16 -15.80 5.38
C ALA A 13 1.76 -15.69 3.90
N GLU A 14 0.62 -15.07 3.62
CA GLU A 14 0.05 -14.92 2.27
C GLU A 14 -0.26 -13.44 1.99
N GLU A 15 -0.22 -13.06 0.72
CA GLU A 15 -0.56 -11.70 0.24
C GLU A 15 0.07 -10.61 1.11
N ARG A 16 1.40 -10.65 1.25
CA ARG A 16 2.16 -9.70 2.08
C ARG A 16 2.17 -8.33 1.41
N HIS A 17 1.84 -7.30 2.18
CA HIS A 17 1.87 -5.90 1.73
C HIS A 17 2.65 -5.04 2.70
N TYR A 18 3.31 -4.02 2.18
CA TYR A 18 3.93 -2.97 2.99
C TYR A 18 2.94 -1.83 3.26
N VAL A 19 3.26 -0.98 4.25
CA VAL A 19 2.46 0.23 4.55
C VAL A 19 2.33 1.16 3.35
N THR A 20 3.32 1.18 2.46
CA THR A 20 3.28 1.95 1.21
C THR A 20 2.18 1.48 0.27
N ASP A 21 1.91 0.18 0.22
CA ASP A 21 0.88 -0.42 -0.64
C ASP A 21 -0.52 -0.10 -0.10
N LEU A 22 -0.65 -0.04 1.24
CA LEU A 22 -1.86 0.45 1.89
C LEU A 22 -2.14 1.92 1.52
N HIS A 23 -1.13 2.78 1.60
CA HIS A 23 -1.27 4.19 1.20
C HIS A 23 -1.63 4.33 -0.29
N ALA A 24 -0.99 3.56 -1.17
CA ALA A 24 -1.30 3.53 -2.60
C ALA A 24 -2.77 3.15 -2.84
N THR A 25 -3.24 2.12 -2.15
CA THR A 25 -4.62 1.61 -2.26
C THR A 25 -5.64 2.63 -1.80
N VAL A 26 -5.41 3.31 -0.66
CA VAL A 26 -6.30 4.37 -0.17
C VAL A 26 -6.38 5.52 -1.17
N LEU A 27 -5.24 6.01 -1.67
CA LEU A 27 -5.22 7.11 -2.64
C LEU A 27 -5.89 6.72 -3.96
N HIS A 28 -5.69 5.48 -4.42
CA HIS A 28 -6.38 4.93 -5.59
C HIS A 28 -7.91 4.97 -5.44
N GLN A 29 -8.43 4.50 -4.29
CA GLN A 29 -9.88 4.53 -4.02
C GLN A 29 -10.44 5.96 -3.93
N MET A 30 -9.62 6.93 -3.55
CA MET A 30 -10.00 8.35 -3.55
C MET A 30 -9.86 9.01 -4.93
N GLY A 31 -9.37 8.30 -5.95
CA GLY A 31 -9.10 8.86 -7.28
C GLY A 31 -7.92 9.85 -7.31
N LEU A 32 -7.03 9.77 -6.32
CA LEU A 32 -5.89 10.67 -6.18
C LEU A 32 -4.61 10.04 -6.76
N ASP A 33 -3.85 10.86 -7.50
CA ASP A 33 -2.52 10.48 -8.00
C ASP A 33 -1.42 10.96 -7.03
N PRO A 34 -0.76 10.06 -6.29
CA PRO A 34 0.26 10.44 -5.31
C PRO A 34 1.44 11.21 -5.92
N ARG A 35 1.74 11.03 -7.22
CA ARG A 35 2.84 11.74 -7.90
C ARG A 35 2.54 13.23 -8.12
N LYS A 36 1.27 13.62 -8.00
CA LYS A 36 0.84 15.03 -8.08
C LYS A 36 0.74 15.69 -6.70
N LEU A 37 0.98 14.94 -5.63
CA LEU A 37 0.88 15.40 -4.24
C LEU A 37 2.25 15.62 -3.60
N GLU A 38 3.22 16.09 -4.38
CA GLU A 38 4.56 16.42 -3.88
C GLU A 38 4.57 17.75 -3.11
N VAL A 39 5.24 17.73 -1.95
CA VAL A 39 5.46 18.94 -1.13
C VAL A 39 6.92 19.38 -1.31
N PRO A 40 7.18 20.66 -1.64
CA PRO A 40 8.55 21.16 -1.80
C PRO A 40 9.43 20.86 -0.58
N GLY A 41 10.62 20.32 -0.82
CA GLY A 41 11.55 19.91 0.24
C GLY A 41 11.20 18.59 0.96
N ARG A 42 10.13 17.90 0.56
CA ARG A 42 9.69 16.60 1.11
C ARG A 42 9.47 15.59 -0.02
N LYS A 43 10.51 15.42 -0.85
CA LYS A 43 10.47 14.48 -1.97
C LYS A 43 10.32 13.04 -1.46
N ARG A 44 9.35 12.30 -2.00
CA ARG A 44 9.21 10.86 -1.78
C ARG A 44 10.20 10.09 -2.65
N LEU A 45 10.67 8.95 -2.16
CA LEU A 45 11.42 8.00 -2.97
C LEU A 45 10.45 7.15 -3.80
N GLU A 46 10.92 6.58 -4.91
CA GLU A 46 10.08 5.72 -5.76
C GLU A 46 9.44 4.55 -4.98
N ARG A 47 10.19 3.97 -4.02
CA ARG A 47 9.68 2.90 -3.15
C ARG A 47 8.53 3.35 -2.24
N ASP A 48 8.43 4.64 -1.93
CA ASP A 48 7.42 5.18 -1.02
C ASP A 48 6.03 5.29 -1.68
N PHE A 49 5.96 5.11 -3.00
CA PHE A 49 4.69 5.12 -3.74
C PHE A 49 3.91 3.82 -3.63
N GLY A 50 4.57 2.69 -3.31
CA GLY A 50 3.94 1.38 -3.17
C GLY A 50 3.16 0.92 -4.41
N GLU A 51 2.42 -0.17 -4.24
CA GLU A 51 1.55 -0.74 -5.26
C GLU A 51 0.11 -0.91 -4.74
N VAL A 52 -0.87 -0.80 -5.64
CA VAL A 52 -2.27 -0.94 -5.27
C VAL A 52 -2.59 -2.42 -4.98
N MET A 53 -3.14 -2.69 -3.80
CA MET A 53 -3.57 -4.00 -3.33
C MET A 53 -4.86 -4.45 -4.03
N ARG A 54 -4.77 -4.85 -5.30
CA ARG A 54 -5.95 -5.17 -6.13
C ARG A 54 -6.85 -6.24 -5.53
N GLY A 55 -6.27 -7.26 -4.87
CA GLY A 55 -7.03 -8.32 -4.20
C GLY A 55 -7.82 -7.86 -2.96
N ALA A 56 -7.56 -6.65 -2.46
CA ALA A 56 -8.24 -6.07 -1.31
C ALA A 56 -9.33 -5.05 -1.70
N LEU A 57 -9.53 -4.79 -3.00
CA LEU A 57 -10.61 -3.94 -3.49
C LEU A 57 -11.94 -4.73 -3.51
N ALA A 58 -13.07 -4.03 -3.30
CA ALA A 58 -14.42 -4.60 -3.23
C ALA A 58 -15.04 -4.84 -4.61
#